data_AF-A0A3A6P9R0-F1
#
_entry.id   AF-A0A3A6P9R0-F1
#
_cell.length_a   1.000
_cell.length_b   1.000
_cell.length_c   1.000
_cell.angle_alpha   90.00
_cell.angle_beta   90.00
_cell.angle_gamma   90.00
#
_symmetry.space_group_name_H-M   'P 1'
#
loop_
_entity.id
_entity.type
_entity.pdbx_description
1 polymer ?
#
loop_
_entity_poly.entity_id
_entity_poly.type
_entity_poly.pdbx_seq_one_letter_code
_entity_poly.pdbx_strand_id
1 'polypeptide(L)'
;MADLRIQYDEEMVGAGHPTKDDTLNRLVLAEHNQDGTHKNALQGALIGLRLERKDADEVNLYPGAVEIDGGIYTVPATLAKQCSGLSADTWYYLLASAPASGGELAAGDLTASASAPSYDAARLGWYSGSARCLGFFLTDGGGSILGFYTLGNWWVPLQPVYIINGAPSAGWTSVAANVPSFGRLLLSVSADHDSTGTAILEMRPGNSTITSNPLIHVTRGAGASADGAALVTASVAGYVDYRLPNSNTLSLSWNALHLPRGLQAL
;
A
#
# COMPACT_ATOMS: atom_id res chain seq x y z
N MET A 1 -29.23 9.23 -0.99
CA MET A 1 -29.40 10.18 0.13
C MET A 1 -30.45 11.20 -0.29
N ALA A 2 -31.31 11.64 0.62
CA ALA A 2 -32.21 12.77 0.36
C ALA A 2 -31.38 14.04 0.11
N ASP A 3 -31.89 14.93 -0.74
CA ASP A 3 -31.23 16.22 -1.01
C ASP A 3 -31.33 17.12 0.23
N LEU A 4 -30.17 17.48 0.82
CA LEU A 4 -30.08 18.33 2.00
C LEU A 4 -29.83 19.81 1.66
N ARG A 5 -29.76 20.15 0.36
CA ARG A 5 -29.62 21.54 -0.09
C ARG A 5 -30.93 22.30 0.11
N ILE A 6 -30.81 23.59 0.44
CA ILE A 6 -31.94 24.51 0.44
C ILE A 6 -32.36 24.76 -1.01
N GLN A 7 -33.62 24.49 -1.33
CA GLN A 7 -34.22 24.68 -2.64
C GLN A 7 -34.58 26.16 -2.84
N TYR A 8 -34.77 26.57 -4.09
CA TYR A 8 -34.97 27.98 -4.44
C TYR A 8 -36.29 28.57 -3.88
N ASP A 9 -37.25 27.72 -3.58
CA ASP A 9 -38.58 28.05 -3.03
C ASP A 9 -38.65 27.90 -1.50
N GLU A 10 -37.56 27.51 -0.85
CA GLU A 10 -37.45 27.43 0.60
C GLU A 10 -36.90 28.74 1.20
N GLU A 11 -37.41 29.12 2.36
CA GLU A 11 -36.86 30.22 3.15
C GLU A 11 -35.80 29.69 4.13
N MET A 12 -34.65 30.38 4.22
CA MET A 12 -33.61 30.05 5.19
C MET A 12 -34.07 30.49 6.59
N VAL A 13 -34.49 29.53 7.41
CA VAL A 13 -34.87 29.75 8.80
C VAL A 13 -34.14 28.77 9.71
N GLY A 14 -33.88 29.20 10.94
CA GLY A 14 -33.22 28.39 11.96
C GLY A 14 -34.20 27.68 12.90
N ALA A 15 -33.64 27.02 13.91
CA ALA A 15 -34.38 26.31 14.93
C ALA A 15 -35.43 27.20 15.63
N GLY A 16 -36.63 26.65 15.86
CA GLY A 16 -37.70 27.32 16.60
C GLY A 16 -38.57 28.25 15.76
N HIS A 17 -38.44 28.27 14.43
CA HIS A 17 -39.35 29.01 13.57
C HIS A 17 -40.79 28.46 13.72
N PRO A 18 -41.81 29.30 13.93
CA PRO A 18 -43.15 28.84 14.34
C PRO A 18 -43.91 28.05 13.27
N THR A 19 -43.54 28.20 11.99
CA THR A 19 -44.35 27.70 10.87
C THR A 19 -43.56 27.07 9.72
N LYS A 20 -42.24 26.99 9.81
CA LYS A 20 -41.37 26.53 8.72
C LYS A 20 -40.31 25.59 9.28
N ASP A 21 -39.88 24.65 8.45
CA ASP A 21 -38.85 23.69 8.80
C ASP A 21 -37.48 24.37 8.94
N ASP A 22 -36.61 23.79 9.78
CA ASP A 22 -35.27 24.28 10.08
C ASP A 22 -34.28 24.00 8.94
N THR A 23 -34.42 24.78 7.86
CA THR A 23 -33.61 24.67 6.65
C THR A 23 -32.13 24.99 6.91
N LEU A 24 -31.83 25.85 7.90
CA LEU A 24 -30.45 26.13 8.31
C LEU A 24 -29.78 24.91 8.95
N ASN A 25 -30.39 24.26 9.94
CA ASN A 25 -29.82 23.04 10.51
C ASN A 25 -29.77 21.91 9.48
N ARG A 26 -30.77 21.78 8.60
CA ARG A 26 -30.73 20.76 7.52
C ARG A 26 -29.49 20.93 6.63
N LEU A 27 -29.17 22.17 6.26
CA LEU A 27 -27.98 22.47 5.46
C LEU A 27 -26.68 22.21 6.25
N VAL A 28 -26.60 22.67 7.50
CA VAL A 28 -25.39 22.47 8.34
C VAL A 28 -25.15 20.98 8.58
N LEU A 29 -26.20 20.22 8.87
CA LEU A 29 -26.15 18.76 9.05
C LEU A 29 -25.84 17.99 7.77
N ALA A 30 -25.81 18.63 6.59
CA ALA A 30 -25.33 17.96 5.39
C ALA A 30 -23.84 17.62 5.50
N GLU A 31 -23.04 18.54 6.05
CA GLU A 31 -21.58 18.45 6.17
C GLU A 31 -21.13 18.11 7.59
N HIS A 32 -22.00 18.28 8.59
CA HIS A 32 -21.69 18.11 10.01
C HIS A 32 -22.57 17.07 10.70
N ASN A 33 -22.03 16.46 11.74
CA ASN A 33 -22.75 15.67 12.73
C ASN A 33 -23.56 16.60 13.66
N GLN A 34 -24.47 16.01 14.43
CA GLN A 34 -25.34 16.76 15.35
C GLN A 34 -24.58 17.43 16.51
N ASP A 35 -23.35 16.98 16.78
CA ASP A 35 -22.43 17.58 17.75
C ASP A 35 -21.56 18.71 17.16
N GLY A 36 -21.76 19.05 15.87
CA GLY A 36 -21.01 20.10 15.17
C GLY A 36 -19.69 19.65 14.54
N THR A 37 -19.31 18.38 14.65
CA THR A 37 -18.09 17.87 13.98
C THR A 37 -18.33 17.65 12.47
N HIS A 38 -17.32 17.80 11.63
CA HIS A 38 -17.45 17.48 10.20
C HIS A 38 -17.61 15.98 9.99
N LYS A 39 -18.53 15.58 9.10
CA LYS A 39 -18.81 14.17 8.82
C LYS A 39 -17.62 13.40 8.24
N ASN A 40 -16.78 14.05 7.43
CA ASN A 40 -15.80 13.34 6.58
C ASN A 40 -14.39 13.95 6.56
N ALA A 41 -14.10 15.01 7.31
CA ALA A 41 -12.90 15.82 7.04
C ALA A 41 -11.58 15.04 7.14
N LEU A 42 -11.52 13.99 7.97
CA LEU A 42 -10.28 13.23 8.22
C LEU A 42 -10.48 11.71 8.23
N GLN A 43 -11.58 11.20 7.67
CA GLN A 43 -11.83 9.76 7.68
C GLN A 43 -10.79 9.02 6.84
N GLY A 44 -10.17 8.01 7.44
CA GLY A 44 -9.08 7.24 6.86
C GLY A 44 -7.76 8.00 6.73
N ALA A 45 -7.62 9.16 7.36
CA ALA A 45 -6.42 9.99 7.24
C ALA A 45 -5.17 9.32 7.85
N LEU A 46 -4.07 9.45 7.13
CA LEU A 46 -2.70 9.27 7.60
C LEU A 46 -1.97 10.55 7.24
N ILE A 47 -1.42 11.28 8.20
CA ILE A 47 -0.84 12.60 7.98
C ILE A 47 0.59 12.59 8.53
N GLY A 48 1.57 12.86 7.66
CA GLY A 48 2.98 12.95 8.06
C GLY A 48 3.64 11.66 8.56
N LEU A 49 2.88 10.60 8.84
CA LEU A 49 3.41 9.31 9.31
C LEU A 49 4.33 8.69 8.27
N ARG A 50 5.46 8.17 8.74
CA ARG A 50 6.44 7.46 7.92
C ARG A 50 6.89 6.22 8.65
N LEU A 51 6.93 5.09 7.94
CA LEU A 51 7.43 3.82 8.44
C LEU A 51 8.77 3.52 7.79
N GLU A 52 9.79 3.21 8.60
CA GLU A 52 11.12 2.80 8.13
C GLU A 52 11.67 1.67 8.99
N ARG A 53 12.55 0.87 8.42
CA ARG A 53 13.31 -0.14 9.19
C ARG A 53 14.25 0.57 10.17
N LYS A 54 14.35 0.07 11.40
CA LYS A 54 15.42 0.43 12.34
C LYS A 54 16.54 -0.62 12.32
N ASP A 55 16.20 -1.89 12.52
CA ASP A 55 17.17 -3.01 12.54
C ASP A 55 16.54 -4.33 12.05
N ALA A 56 17.05 -5.48 12.52
CA ALA A 56 16.65 -6.80 12.03
C ALA A 56 15.21 -7.18 12.42
N ASP A 57 14.69 -6.68 13.53
CA ASP A 57 13.37 -7.01 14.03
C ASP A 57 12.62 -5.81 14.61
N GLU A 58 13.13 -4.58 14.40
CA GLU A 58 12.49 -3.34 14.81
C GLU A 58 12.21 -2.37 13.64
N VAL A 59 11.07 -1.69 13.71
CA VAL A 59 10.67 -0.60 12.82
C VAL A 59 10.48 0.71 13.58
N ASN A 60 10.73 1.83 12.91
CA ASN A 60 10.44 3.18 13.38
C ASN A 60 9.17 3.72 12.71
N LEU A 61 8.22 4.15 13.52
CA LEU A 61 7.11 4.99 13.09
C LEU A 61 7.41 6.44 13.45
N TYR A 62 7.63 7.29 12.46
CA TYR A 62 7.94 8.71 12.64
C TYR A 62 6.70 9.53 13.02
N PRO A 63 6.88 10.75 13.57
CA PRO A 63 5.79 11.60 14.01
C PRO A 63 4.73 11.89 12.93
N GLY A 64 3.48 12.02 13.35
CA GLY A 64 2.35 12.28 12.46
C GLY A 64 1.00 12.09 13.17
N ALA A 65 -0.07 11.88 12.39
CA ALA A 65 -1.40 11.57 12.91
C ALA A 65 -2.10 10.51 12.07
N VAL A 66 -3.01 9.76 12.71
CA VAL A 66 -3.83 8.72 12.08
C VAL A 66 -5.26 8.78 12.61
N GLU A 67 -6.21 8.55 11.71
CA GLU A 67 -7.59 8.28 12.07
C GLU A 67 -7.81 6.78 12.37
N ILE A 68 -8.39 6.50 13.54
CA ILE A 68 -8.76 5.15 13.97
C ILE A 68 -10.19 5.22 14.54
N ASP A 69 -11.15 4.65 13.80
CA ASP A 69 -12.55 4.47 14.23
C ASP A 69 -13.26 5.79 14.64
N GLY A 70 -13.04 6.84 13.87
CA GLY A 70 -13.56 8.19 14.05
C GLY A 70 -12.68 9.10 14.91
N GLY A 71 -11.71 8.55 15.66
CA GLY A 71 -10.78 9.31 16.48
C GLY A 71 -9.50 9.67 15.74
N ILE A 72 -8.97 10.88 15.98
CA ILE A 72 -7.63 11.27 15.50
C ILE A 72 -6.62 11.09 16.63
N TYR A 73 -5.58 10.32 16.34
CA TYR A 73 -4.49 10.03 17.27
C TYR A 73 -3.16 10.48 16.69
N THR A 74 -2.29 11.01 17.54
CA THR A 74 -0.99 11.55 17.14
C THR A 74 0.15 10.63 17.56
N VAL A 75 1.23 10.71 16.80
CA VAL A 75 2.54 10.15 17.15
C VAL A 75 3.45 11.36 17.37
N PRO A 76 3.66 11.81 18.62
CA PRO A 76 4.37 13.07 18.88
C PRO A 76 5.90 12.97 18.69
N ALA A 77 6.44 11.75 18.81
CA ALA A 77 7.85 11.43 18.65
C ALA A 77 7.99 10.07 17.96
N THR A 78 9.16 9.79 17.37
CA THR A 78 9.41 8.50 16.72
C THR A 78 9.19 7.34 17.71
N LEU A 79 8.31 6.41 17.34
CA LEU A 79 8.05 5.19 18.09
C LEU A 79 8.84 4.04 17.47
N ALA A 80 9.62 3.35 18.30
CA ALA A 80 10.27 2.10 17.93
C ALA A 80 9.36 0.92 18.30
N LYS A 81 9.12 0.02 17.34
CA LYS A 81 8.31 -1.19 17.57
C LYS A 81 9.13 -2.45 17.30
N GLN A 82 9.55 -3.09 18.40
CA GLN A 82 10.07 -4.45 18.39
C GLN A 82 8.99 -5.41 17.86
N CYS A 83 9.32 -6.15 16.81
CA CYS A 83 8.52 -7.21 16.23
C CYS A 83 9.09 -8.56 16.70
N SER A 84 8.21 -9.53 16.97
CA SER A 84 8.61 -10.87 17.39
C SER A 84 7.85 -11.93 16.59
N GLY A 85 8.41 -13.14 16.51
CA GLY A 85 7.80 -14.23 15.74
C GLY A 85 7.82 -13.99 14.22
N LEU A 86 8.84 -13.28 13.73
CA LEU A 86 9.03 -13.02 12.32
C LEU A 86 9.38 -14.32 11.58
N SER A 87 8.59 -14.66 10.57
CA SER A 87 8.83 -15.80 9.68
C SER A 87 9.59 -15.34 8.44
N ALA A 88 10.32 -16.25 7.82
CA ALA A 88 11.05 -15.98 6.58
C ALA A 88 10.11 -15.58 5.42
N ASP A 89 10.58 -14.69 4.55
CA ASP A 89 9.92 -14.27 3.29
C ASP A 89 8.44 -13.87 3.46
N THR A 90 8.10 -13.25 4.60
CA THR A 90 6.72 -12.99 5.01
C THR A 90 6.44 -11.48 5.08
N TRP A 91 5.32 -11.07 4.50
CA TRP A 91 4.81 -9.71 4.66
C TRP A 91 4.15 -9.53 6.02
N TYR A 92 4.55 -8.48 6.72
CA TYR A 92 3.94 -8.03 7.96
C TYR A 92 3.34 -6.64 7.79
N TYR A 93 2.22 -6.43 8.46
CA TYR A 93 1.45 -5.20 8.45
C TYR A 93 1.52 -4.57 9.84
N LEU A 94 1.96 -3.32 9.90
CA LEU A 94 1.97 -2.56 11.16
C LEU A 94 0.58 -1.99 11.38
N LEU A 95 -0.09 -2.48 12.42
CA LEU A 95 -1.44 -2.09 12.81
C LEU A 95 -1.39 -1.27 14.09
N ALA A 96 -2.24 -0.26 14.20
CA ALA A 96 -2.45 0.54 15.40
C ALA A 96 -3.88 0.40 15.91
N SER A 97 -4.03 0.14 17.19
CA SER A 97 -5.32 0.24 17.89
C SER A 97 -5.47 1.63 18.49
N ALA A 98 -6.71 2.08 18.69
CA ALA A 98 -6.95 3.27 19.49
C ALA A 98 -6.40 3.07 20.92
N PRO A 99 -5.66 4.04 21.47
CA PRO A 99 -5.19 3.97 22.85
C PRO A 99 -6.38 3.96 23.81
N ALA A 100 -6.22 3.28 24.94
CA ALA A 100 -7.29 3.15 25.95
C ALA A 100 -7.72 4.51 26.54
N SER A 101 -6.82 5.50 26.53
CA SER A 101 -7.08 6.87 26.93
C SER A 101 -6.09 7.83 26.27
N GLY A 102 -6.47 9.11 26.18
CA GLY A 102 -5.64 10.15 25.55
C GLY A 102 -5.76 10.20 24.02
N GLY A 103 -4.92 11.03 23.40
CA GLY A 103 -4.88 11.25 21.95
C GLY A 103 -3.55 10.88 21.31
N GLU A 104 -2.64 10.24 22.05
CA GLU A 104 -1.29 9.90 21.59
C GLU A 104 -1.13 8.39 21.51
N LEU A 105 -0.60 7.89 20.40
CA LEU A 105 -0.22 6.49 20.25
C LEU A 105 1.12 6.23 20.95
N ALA A 106 1.22 5.08 21.59
CA ALA A 106 2.44 4.53 22.13
C ALA A 106 2.83 3.23 21.41
N ALA A 107 4.07 2.76 21.62
CA ALA A 107 4.56 1.52 21.01
C ALA A 107 3.73 0.27 21.40
N GLY A 108 3.03 0.32 22.54
CA GLY A 108 2.10 -0.72 22.99
C GLY A 108 0.82 -0.82 22.17
N ASP A 109 0.40 0.27 21.52
CA ASP A 109 -0.79 0.31 20.66
C ASP A 109 -0.51 -0.27 19.26
N LEU A 110 0.77 -0.49 18.95
CA LEU A 110 1.23 -1.02 17.67
C LEU A 110 1.39 -2.53 17.72
N THR A 111 0.98 -3.22 16.65
CA THR A 111 1.18 -4.66 16.47
C THR A 111 1.63 -4.97 15.04
N ALA A 112 2.47 -6.00 14.88
CA ALA A 112 2.81 -6.54 13.57
C ALA A 112 1.99 -7.80 13.33
N SER A 113 1.31 -7.88 12.19
CA SER A 113 0.46 -9.00 11.79
C SER A 113 0.91 -9.55 10.44
N ALA A 114 1.02 -10.88 10.30
CA ALA A 114 1.21 -11.51 8.99
C ALA A 114 -0.09 -11.61 8.18
N SER A 115 -1.25 -11.47 8.84
CA SER A 115 -2.56 -11.44 8.19
C SER A 115 -2.79 -10.09 7.52
N ALA A 116 -3.10 -10.12 6.23
CA ALA A 116 -3.37 -8.92 5.45
C ALA A 116 -4.65 -8.20 5.93
N PRO A 117 -4.60 -6.86 6.14
CA PRO A 117 -5.79 -6.08 6.38
C PRO A 117 -6.69 -6.02 5.14
N SER A 118 -7.95 -5.66 5.34
CA SER A 118 -8.92 -5.40 4.26
C SER A 118 -9.23 -3.92 4.15
N TYR A 119 -9.49 -3.43 2.94
CA TYR A 119 -9.94 -2.06 2.73
C TYR A 119 -11.39 -1.91 3.19
N ASP A 120 -11.63 -0.99 4.11
CA ASP A 120 -12.93 -0.59 4.57
C ASP A 120 -13.34 0.70 3.85
N ALA A 121 -14.36 0.61 2.99
CA ALA A 121 -14.83 1.74 2.21
C ALA A 121 -15.57 2.79 3.06
N ALA A 122 -16.15 2.40 4.21
CA ALA A 122 -16.78 3.35 5.12
C ALA A 122 -15.70 4.15 5.87
N ARG A 123 -14.63 3.49 6.33
CA ARG A 123 -13.50 4.13 7.04
C ARG A 123 -12.39 4.64 6.10
N LEU A 124 -12.56 4.52 4.79
CA LEU A 124 -11.62 4.94 3.74
C LEU A 124 -10.16 4.47 3.93
N GLY A 125 -9.94 3.29 4.51
CA GLY A 125 -8.59 2.73 4.58
C GLY A 125 -8.52 1.29 5.07
N TRP A 126 -7.33 0.84 5.45
CA TRP A 126 -7.03 -0.58 5.62
C TRP A 126 -7.06 -0.99 7.08
N TYR A 127 -7.86 -2.00 7.42
CA TYR A 127 -8.07 -2.42 8.81
C TYR A 127 -7.99 -3.94 8.99
N SER A 128 -7.62 -4.34 10.20
CA SER A 128 -7.82 -5.68 10.73
C SER A 128 -8.70 -5.57 11.97
N GLY A 129 -10.00 -5.86 11.82
CA GLY A 129 -11.00 -5.50 12.83
C GLY A 129 -11.10 -3.97 13.01
N SER A 130 -10.86 -3.50 14.23
CA SER A 130 -10.79 -2.07 14.58
C SER A 130 -9.39 -1.46 14.39
N ALA A 131 -8.33 -2.28 14.27
CA ALA A 131 -6.97 -1.78 14.18
C ALA A 131 -6.66 -1.24 12.78
N ARG A 132 -6.09 -0.04 12.72
CA ARG A 132 -5.72 0.67 11.48
C ARG A 132 -4.34 0.24 10.99
N CYS A 133 -4.23 -0.16 9.73
CA CYS A 133 -2.94 -0.37 9.09
C CYS A 133 -2.25 0.97 8.81
N LEU A 134 -1.00 1.09 9.26
CA LEU A 134 -0.14 2.25 9.09
C LEU A 134 0.90 2.06 7.98
N GLY A 135 1.20 0.81 7.63
CA GLY A 135 2.24 0.45 6.69
C GLY A 135 2.55 -1.04 6.77
N PHE A 136 3.58 -1.46 6.07
CA PHE A 136 3.97 -2.86 6.00
C PHE A 136 5.47 -3.01 5.70
N PHE A 137 6.00 -4.20 5.94
CA PHE A 137 7.38 -4.56 5.67
C PHE A 137 7.48 -6.04 5.30
N LEU A 138 8.57 -6.41 4.63
CA LEU A 138 8.89 -7.77 4.23
C LEU A 138 10.09 -8.26 5.04
N THR A 139 10.07 -9.53 5.43
CA THR A 139 11.24 -10.21 6.00
C THR A 139 12.00 -10.98 4.92
N ASP A 140 13.30 -11.16 5.12
CA ASP A 140 14.15 -11.99 4.27
C ASP A 140 14.00 -13.50 4.58
N GLY A 141 14.75 -14.34 3.87
CA GLY A 141 14.78 -15.79 4.09
C GLY A 141 15.25 -16.22 5.49
N GLY A 142 15.81 -15.32 6.28
CA GLY A 142 16.21 -15.52 7.68
C GLY A 142 15.22 -14.95 8.70
N GLY A 143 14.14 -14.31 8.26
CA GLY A 143 13.16 -13.64 9.13
C GLY A 143 13.56 -12.25 9.59
N SER A 144 14.65 -11.67 9.06
CA SER A 144 15.04 -10.29 9.35
C SER A 144 14.28 -9.31 8.46
N ILE A 145 13.88 -8.16 9.02
CA ILE A 145 13.21 -7.10 8.26
C ILE A 145 14.16 -6.58 7.17
N LEU A 146 13.71 -6.64 5.91
CA LEU A 146 14.42 -6.07 4.78
C LEU A 146 14.51 -4.55 4.94
N GLY A 147 15.63 -3.97 4.53
CA GLY A 147 15.77 -2.52 4.49
C GLY A 147 14.74 -1.86 3.58
N PHE A 148 14.01 -0.86 4.07
CA PHE A 148 13.09 -0.06 3.27
C PHE A 148 12.90 1.34 3.84
N TYR A 149 12.38 2.22 3.01
CA TYR A 149 11.84 3.52 3.39
C TYR A 149 10.55 3.81 2.62
N THR A 150 9.81 4.83 3.08
CA THR A 150 8.62 5.32 2.39
C THR A 150 8.87 6.73 1.86
N LEU A 151 8.56 6.93 0.57
CA LEU A 151 8.75 8.21 -0.12
C LEU A 151 7.46 8.59 -0.84
N GLY A 152 6.69 9.49 -0.22
CA GLY A 152 5.34 9.83 -0.67
C GLY A 152 4.47 8.58 -0.73
N ASN A 153 4.00 8.24 -1.94
CA ASN A 153 3.11 7.09 -2.17
C ASN A 153 3.87 5.79 -2.50
N TRP A 154 5.17 5.72 -2.23
CA TRP A 154 6.00 4.57 -2.59
C TRP A 154 6.64 3.96 -1.35
N TRP A 155 6.58 2.64 -1.26
CA TRP A 155 7.45 1.81 -0.44
C TRP A 155 8.65 1.41 -1.30
N VAL A 156 9.86 1.66 -0.81
CA VAL A 156 11.09 1.44 -1.59
C VAL A 156 12.06 0.61 -0.74
N PRO A 157 12.46 -0.59 -1.18
CA PRO A 157 13.47 -1.34 -0.48
C PRO A 157 14.84 -0.67 -0.66
N LEU A 158 15.71 -0.76 0.33
CA LEU A 158 17.10 -0.26 0.27
C LEU A 158 17.96 -1.08 -0.70
N GLN A 159 17.53 -2.29 -1.04
CA GLN A 159 18.16 -3.18 -1.99
C GLN A 159 17.09 -3.81 -2.89
N PRO A 160 17.34 -4.02 -4.18
CA PRO A 160 16.39 -4.73 -5.03
C PRO A 160 16.02 -6.09 -4.44
N VAL A 161 14.73 -6.39 -4.37
CA VAL A 161 14.24 -7.69 -3.90
C VAL A 161 14.10 -8.59 -5.13
N TYR A 162 14.96 -9.59 -5.21
CA TYR A 162 14.97 -10.53 -6.32
C TYR A 162 13.81 -11.51 -6.21
N ILE A 163 13.02 -11.59 -7.28
CA ILE A 163 11.90 -12.54 -7.43
C ILE A 163 12.41 -13.83 -8.07
N ILE A 164 13.26 -13.70 -9.10
CA ILE A 164 13.77 -14.82 -9.88
C ILE A 164 15.24 -14.58 -10.18
N ASN A 165 16.04 -15.63 -9.99
CA ASN A 165 17.24 -15.89 -10.77
C ASN A 165 17.04 -17.24 -11.47
N GLY A 166 16.48 -17.19 -12.68
CA GLY A 166 15.76 -18.30 -13.27
C GLY A 166 16.47 -18.86 -14.49
N ALA A 167 16.38 -20.18 -14.64
CA ALA A 167 16.80 -20.85 -15.86
C ALA A 167 15.89 -20.44 -17.05
N PRO A 168 16.43 -20.46 -18.27
CA PRO A 168 15.66 -20.14 -19.46
C PRO A 168 14.46 -21.07 -19.67
N SER A 169 13.38 -20.54 -20.25
CA SER A 169 12.17 -21.29 -20.55
C SER A 169 11.63 -20.95 -21.93
N ALA A 170 11.55 -21.96 -22.79
CA ALA A 170 10.95 -21.84 -24.11
C ALA A 170 9.43 -21.67 -24.07
N GLY A 171 8.79 -22.05 -22.96
CA GLY A 171 7.35 -21.86 -22.70
C GLY A 171 7.08 -20.74 -21.69
N TRP A 172 5.80 -20.45 -21.48
CA TRP A 172 5.39 -19.54 -20.40
C TRP A 172 5.64 -20.18 -19.04
N THR A 173 6.39 -19.49 -18.19
CA THR A 173 6.65 -19.87 -16.81
C THR A 173 6.08 -18.80 -15.89
N SER A 174 5.25 -19.20 -14.94
CA SER A 174 4.71 -18.32 -13.90
C SER A 174 5.61 -18.35 -12.67
N VAL A 175 5.92 -17.19 -12.09
CA VAL A 175 6.59 -17.10 -10.79
C VAL A 175 5.84 -16.14 -9.88
N ALA A 176 5.73 -16.52 -8.61
CA ALA A 176 5.16 -15.67 -7.57
C ALA A 176 6.12 -14.51 -7.26
N ALA A 177 5.63 -13.28 -7.35
CA ALA A 177 6.40 -12.07 -7.03
C ALA A 177 6.60 -11.85 -5.52
N ASN A 178 5.95 -12.67 -4.68
CA ASN A 178 5.84 -12.49 -3.23
C ASN A 178 5.56 -11.02 -2.86
N VAL A 179 4.45 -10.49 -3.36
CA VAL A 179 4.02 -9.10 -3.15
C VAL A 179 2.90 -9.07 -2.12
N PRO A 180 2.72 -7.95 -1.39
CA PRO A 180 1.59 -7.87 -0.47
C PRO A 180 0.29 -7.89 -1.28
N SER A 181 -0.79 -8.33 -0.64
CA SER A 181 -2.10 -8.53 -1.29
C SER A 181 -2.76 -7.24 -1.79
N PHE A 182 -2.11 -6.08 -1.63
CA PHE A 182 -2.57 -4.78 -2.08
C PHE A 182 -1.40 -3.88 -2.52
N GLY A 183 -1.68 -2.95 -3.43
CA GLY A 183 -0.70 -2.01 -3.99
C GLY A 183 -0.41 -2.25 -5.47
N ARG A 184 0.54 -1.50 -6.04
CA ARG A 184 1.00 -1.67 -7.44
C ARG A 184 2.52 -1.73 -7.47
N LEU A 185 3.08 -2.71 -8.14
CA LEU A 185 4.51 -2.99 -8.12
C LEU A 185 5.23 -2.34 -9.30
N LEU A 186 6.36 -1.69 -9.03
CA LEU A 186 7.34 -1.33 -10.05
C LEU A 186 8.42 -2.41 -10.11
N LEU A 187 8.37 -3.20 -11.19
CA LEU A 187 9.37 -4.21 -11.53
C LEU A 187 10.49 -3.58 -12.33
N SER A 188 11.73 -3.97 -12.03
CA SER A 188 12.83 -3.87 -12.99
C SER A 188 13.18 -5.26 -13.47
N VAL A 189 13.42 -5.39 -14.76
CA VAL A 189 13.82 -6.64 -15.36
C VAL A 189 15.16 -6.46 -16.03
N SER A 190 16.06 -7.37 -15.72
CA SER A 190 17.36 -7.47 -16.36
C SER A 190 17.51 -8.88 -16.93
N ALA A 191 17.76 -8.97 -18.22
CA ALA A 191 18.08 -10.23 -18.88
C ALA A 191 19.50 -10.14 -19.43
N ASP A 192 20.33 -11.12 -19.08
CA ASP A 192 21.69 -11.25 -19.61
C ASP A 192 21.69 -12.26 -20.75
N HIS A 193 22.39 -11.90 -21.83
CA HIS A 193 22.45 -12.67 -23.07
C HIS A 193 23.82 -13.27 -23.30
N ASP A 194 23.92 -14.59 -23.09
CA ASP A 194 25.16 -15.35 -23.29
C ASP A 194 25.41 -15.73 -24.76
N SER A 195 24.47 -15.43 -25.66
CA SER A 195 24.57 -15.81 -27.08
C SER A 195 23.96 -14.77 -28.03
N THR A 196 24.35 -14.84 -29.30
CA THR A 196 23.82 -13.99 -30.37
C THR A 196 22.37 -14.39 -30.67
N GLY A 197 21.40 -13.56 -30.29
CA GLY A 197 19.98 -13.84 -30.59
C GLY A 197 19.03 -12.78 -30.04
N THR A 198 17.81 -12.76 -30.56
CA THR A 198 16.73 -11.96 -30.00
C THR A 198 16.17 -12.66 -28.77
N ALA A 199 16.23 -12.01 -27.61
CA ALA A 199 15.39 -12.39 -26.49
C ALA A 199 14.14 -11.55 -26.50
N ILE A 200 13.01 -12.22 -26.33
CA ILE A 200 11.73 -11.55 -26.16
C ILE A 200 11.35 -11.81 -24.72
N LEU A 201 11.45 -10.78 -23.89
CA LEU A 201 10.88 -10.82 -22.55
C LEU A 201 9.44 -10.37 -22.65
N GLU A 202 8.54 -11.34 -22.68
CA GLU A 202 7.13 -11.04 -22.54
C GLU A 202 6.75 -11.22 -21.08
N MET A 203 6.18 -10.17 -20.48
CA MET A 203 5.63 -10.24 -19.14
C MET A 203 4.13 -10.02 -19.20
N ARG A 204 3.40 -10.85 -18.47
CA ARG A 204 2.01 -10.53 -18.12
C ARG A 204 1.83 -10.71 -16.61
N PRO A 205 1.01 -9.85 -15.96
CA PRO A 205 0.38 -10.24 -14.71
C PRO A 205 -0.32 -11.58 -14.96
N GLY A 206 -0.20 -12.54 -14.05
CA GLY A 206 -0.86 -13.85 -14.19
C GLY A 206 -2.39 -13.74 -14.20
N ASN A 207 -3.08 -14.34 -13.24
CA ASN A 207 -4.54 -14.37 -13.09
C ASN A 207 -5.14 -12.98 -12.72
N SER A 208 -4.46 -11.88 -13.08
CA SER A 208 -4.72 -10.50 -12.69
C SER A 208 -5.01 -9.61 -13.91
N THR A 209 -5.80 -8.55 -13.69
CA THR A 209 -6.26 -7.65 -14.76
C THR A 209 -5.14 -6.69 -15.19
N ILE A 210 -4.72 -6.76 -16.46
CA ILE A 210 -3.76 -5.82 -17.06
C ILE A 210 -4.45 -4.47 -17.31
N THR A 211 -3.91 -3.39 -16.74
CA THR A 211 -4.32 -2.01 -17.10
C THR A 211 -3.39 -1.35 -18.12
N SER A 212 -2.21 -1.92 -18.39
CA SER A 212 -1.27 -1.45 -19.40
C SER A 212 -0.41 -2.60 -19.92
N ASN A 213 -0.38 -2.81 -21.23
CA ASN A 213 0.36 -3.88 -21.91
C ASN A 213 1.89 -3.68 -21.76
N PRO A 214 2.62 -4.43 -20.91
CA PRO A 214 4.04 -4.19 -20.65
C PRO A 214 4.87 -5.12 -21.54
N LEU A 215 4.69 -5.05 -22.85
CA LEU A 215 5.54 -5.80 -23.76
C LEU A 215 6.92 -5.11 -23.80
N ILE A 216 7.88 -5.62 -23.03
CA ILE A 216 9.27 -5.14 -23.07
C ILE A 216 10.00 -5.91 -24.17
N HIS A 217 9.95 -5.37 -25.41
CA HIS A 217 10.77 -5.88 -26.50
C HIS A 217 12.20 -5.34 -26.41
N VAL A 218 13.17 -6.20 -26.10
CA VAL A 218 14.60 -5.84 -26.18
C VAL A 218 15.31 -6.75 -27.17
N THR A 219 15.70 -6.22 -28.34
CA THR A 219 16.55 -6.94 -29.30
C THR A 219 17.99 -6.49 -29.13
N ARG A 220 18.91 -7.40 -28.80
CA ARG A 220 20.36 -7.10 -28.67
C ARG A 220 21.24 -8.18 -29.29
N GLY A 221 22.50 -7.82 -29.55
CA GLY A 221 23.55 -8.77 -29.96
C GLY A 221 24.16 -9.51 -28.77
N ALA A 222 24.99 -10.52 -29.05
CA ALA A 222 25.65 -11.34 -28.03
C ALA A 222 26.43 -10.50 -26.99
N GLY A 223 26.36 -10.88 -25.71
CA GLY A 223 27.13 -10.25 -24.64
C GLY A 223 26.62 -8.87 -24.20
N ALA A 224 25.37 -8.53 -24.49
CA ALA A 224 24.75 -7.27 -24.08
C ALA A 224 23.63 -7.53 -23.04
N SER A 225 23.61 -6.75 -21.97
CA SER A 225 22.51 -6.75 -21.00
C SER A 225 21.32 -5.95 -21.51
N ALA A 226 20.11 -6.39 -21.16
CA ALA A 226 18.85 -5.73 -21.47
C ALA A 226 18.13 -5.35 -20.17
N ASP A 227 18.05 -4.05 -19.88
CA ASP A 227 17.33 -3.53 -18.72
C ASP A 227 16.01 -2.87 -19.14
N GLY A 228 14.95 -3.15 -18.40
CA GLY A 228 13.63 -2.54 -18.58
C GLY A 228 12.89 -2.40 -17.25
N ALA A 229 11.83 -1.60 -17.25
CA ALA A 229 10.95 -1.45 -16.09
C ALA A 229 9.48 -1.67 -16.51
N ALA A 230 8.71 -2.37 -15.67
CA ALA A 230 7.29 -2.62 -15.86
C ALA A 230 6.52 -2.26 -14.60
N LEU A 231 5.38 -1.58 -14.77
CA LEU A 231 4.43 -1.37 -13.67
C LEU A 231 3.37 -2.48 -13.71
N VAL A 232 3.34 -3.32 -12.68
CA VAL A 232 2.38 -4.43 -12.55
C VAL A 232 1.41 -4.14 -11.42
N THR A 233 0.11 -4.13 -11.74
CA THR A 233 -0.93 -4.01 -10.71
C THR A 233 -1.24 -5.41 -10.19
N ALA A 234 -0.78 -5.72 -8.98
CA ALA A 234 -1.03 -7.02 -8.37
C ALA A 234 -2.46 -7.05 -7.83
N SER A 235 -3.29 -8.01 -8.26
CA SER A 235 -4.63 -8.17 -7.68
C SER A 235 -4.74 -9.29 -6.66
N VAL A 236 -3.93 -10.35 -6.70
CA VAL A 236 -3.79 -11.38 -5.63
C VAL A 236 -2.49 -12.14 -5.90
N ALA A 237 -1.61 -12.32 -4.91
CA ALA A 237 -0.33 -13.06 -4.94
C ALA A 237 0.71 -12.66 -6.02
N GLY A 238 0.35 -11.79 -6.97
CA GLY A 238 1.19 -11.22 -8.03
C GLY A 238 2.04 -12.26 -8.74
N TYR A 239 1.48 -13.00 -9.69
CA TYR A 239 2.32 -13.80 -10.58
C TYR A 239 2.87 -12.94 -11.71
N VAL A 240 4.13 -13.16 -12.04
CA VAL A 240 4.75 -12.70 -13.27
C VAL A 240 4.95 -13.92 -14.14
N ASP A 241 4.27 -13.94 -15.28
CA ASP A 241 4.55 -14.92 -16.32
C ASP A 241 5.67 -14.37 -17.20
N TYR A 242 6.68 -15.18 -17.45
CA TYR A 242 7.75 -14.85 -18.39
C TYR A 242 7.94 -15.96 -19.42
N ARG A 243 8.50 -15.59 -20.56
CA ARG A 243 9.03 -16.52 -21.55
C ARG A 243 10.39 -16.00 -21.98
N LEU A 244 11.41 -16.87 -22.00
CA LEU A 244 12.78 -16.50 -22.35
C LEU A 244 13.36 -17.60 -23.24
N PRO A 245 13.14 -17.53 -24.57
CA PRO A 245 13.75 -18.48 -25.48
C PRO A 245 15.28 -18.30 -25.46
N ASN A 246 16.03 -19.41 -25.50
CA ASN A 246 17.51 -19.51 -25.52
C ASN A 246 18.21 -19.52 -24.16
N SER A 247 19.54 -19.74 -24.14
CA SER A 247 20.43 -19.95 -22.98
C SER A 247 20.65 -18.73 -22.07
N ASN A 248 19.63 -17.90 -21.86
CA ASN A 248 19.77 -16.62 -21.15
C ASN A 248 19.48 -16.79 -19.66
N THR A 249 20.11 -15.97 -18.83
CA THR A 249 19.72 -15.80 -17.42
C THR A 249 18.74 -14.64 -17.30
N LEU A 250 17.70 -14.85 -16.50
CA LEU A 250 16.73 -13.81 -16.17
C LEU A 250 16.88 -13.41 -14.71
N SER A 251 17.11 -12.13 -14.49
CA SER A 251 17.02 -11.50 -13.18
C SER A 251 15.79 -10.61 -13.14
N LEU A 252 14.83 -10.99 -12.30
CA LEU A 252 13.65 -10.19 -12.04
C LEU A 252 13.73 -9.66 -10.62
N SER A 253 13.66 -8.34 -10.46
CA SER A 253 13.60 -7.71 -9.16
C SER A 253 12.49 -6.64 -9.12
N TRP A 254 12.05 -6.30 -7.93
CA TRP A 254 11.17 -5.16 -7.75
C TRP A 254 11.85 -4.06 -6.95
N ASN A 255 11.53 -2.82 -7.31
CA ASN A 255 12.28 -1.63 -6.90
C ASN A 255 11.43 -0.65 -6.10
N ALA A 256 10.11 -0.71 -6.27
CA ALA A 256 9.20 0.06 -5.44
C ALA A 256 7.81 -0.56 -5.51
N LEU A 257 7.01 -0.30 -4.49
CA LEU A 257 5.59 -0.63 -4.44
C LEU A 257 4.80 0.65 -4.18
N HIS A 258 3.94 1.02 -5.11
CA HIS A 258 3.00 2.11 -4.93
C HIS A 258 1.94 1.71 -3.91
N LEU A 259 1.84 2.50 -2.85
CA LEU A 259 0.90 2.32 -1.75
C LEU A 259 -0.53 2.45 -2.26
N PRO A 260 -1.46 1.56 -1.84
CA PRO A 260 -2.86 1.71 -2.18
C PRO A 260 -3.46 2.94 -1.49
N ARG A 261 -4.62 3.38 -2.00
CA ARG A 261 -5.42 4.41 -1.32
C ARG A 261 -5.66 3.99 0.14
N GLY A 262 -5.53 4.94 1.07
CA GLY A 262 -5.66 4.68 2.51
C GLY A 262 -4.38 4.23 3.20
N LEU A 263 -3.27 4.01 2.47
CA LEU A 263 -1.92 3.91 3.04
C LEU A 263 -1.00 5.05 2.58
N GLN A 264 -1.54 5.97 1.80
CA GLN A 264 -0.83 7.16 1.33
C GLN A 264 -0.91 8.22 2.43
N ALA A 265 0.25 8.67 2.92
CA ALA A 265 0.28 9.81 3.82
C ALA A 265 -0.08 11.08 3.04
N LEU A 266 -1.01 11.85 3.59
CA LEU A 266 -1.38 13.19 3.13
C LEU A 266 -0.30 14.20 3.52
#